data_AF-A0A1Q3TUH7-F1
#
_entry.id   AF-A0A1Q3TUH7-F1
#
_cell.length_a   1.000
_cell.length_b   1.000
_cell.length_c   1.000
_cell.angle_alpha   90.00
_cell.angle_beta   90.00
_cell.angle_gamma   90.00
#
_symmetry.space_group_name_H-M   'P 1'
#
loop_
_entity.id
_entity.type
_entity.pdbx_description
1 polymer ?
#
loop_
_entity_poly.entity_id
_entity_poly.type
_entity_poly.pdbx_seq_one_letter_code
_entity_poly.pdbx_strand_id
1 'polypeptide(L)'
;MDGERLLINFGVIVGFLAITSFWIGLSMWMRVDADKRGLPGYLWIFVGLVTGPVGLIAYIIFRGNRPVLPVVHTRDELIAEAHKSHHPSDFTPENPDSTSETDSQ
;
A
#
# COMPACT_ATOMS: atom_id res chain seq x y z
N MET A 1 -44.39 9.79 5.65
CA MET A 1 -43.47 10.64 4.85
C MET A 1 -42.05 10.71 5.41
N ASP A 2 -41.77 10.13 6.59
CA ASP A 2 -40.44 10.28 7.24
C ASP A 2 -39.40 9.25 6.80
N GLY A 3 -39.84 8.03 6.43
CA GLY A 3 -38.92 6.94 6.04
C GLY A 3 -38.10 7.23 4.78
N GLU A 4 -38.71 7.84 3.75
CA GLU A 4 -38.02 8.18 2.50
C GLU A 4 -36.97 9.27 2.70
N ARG A 5 -37.27 10.28 3.54
CA ARG A 5 -36.31 11.34 3.89
C ARG A 5 -35.12 10.79 4.66
N LEU A 6 -35.36 9.83 5.54
CA LEU A 6 -34.31 9.18 6.35
C LEU A 6 -33.36 8.35 5.46
N LEU A 7 -33.90 7.61 4.49
CA LEU A 7 -33.11 6.87 3.51
C LEU A 7 -32.28 7.79 2.60
N ILE A 8 -32.88 8.88 2.10
CA ILE A 8 -32.17 9.87 1.28
C ILE A 8 -31.02 10.50 2.07
N ASN A 9 -31.29 10.94 3.31
CA ASN A 9 -30.26 11.55 4.15
C ASN A 9 -29.13 10.57 4.47
N PHE A 10 -29.46 9.31 4.78
CA PHE A 10 -28.46 8.28 5.04
C PHE A 10 -27.58 8.03 3.80
N GLY A 11 -28.18 7.92 2.62
CA GLY A 11 -27.45 7.77 1.36
C GLY A 11 -26.51 8.94 1.07
N VAL A 12 -26.95 10.17 1.31
CA VAL A 12 -26.12 11.38 1.14
C VAL A 12 -24.92 11.36 2.10
N ILE A 13 -25.13 11.01 3.36
CA ILE A 13 -24.05 10.95 4.37
C ILE A 13 -23.02 9.88 4.00
N VAL A 14 -23.47 8.67 3.64
CA VAL A 14 -22.58 7.57 3.26
C VAL A 14 -21.82 7.91 1.97
N GLY A 15 -22.49 8.48 0.97
CA GLY A 15 -21.85 8.92 -0.27
C GLY A 15 -20.79 10.00 -0.03
N PHE A 16 -21.11 10.98 0.83
CA PHE A 16 -20.17 12.03 1.20
C PHE A 16 -18.96 11.50 1.97
N LEU A 17 -19.15 10.54 2.87
CA LEU A 17 -18.04 9.87 3.57
C LEU A 17 -17.16 9.10 2.58
N ALA A 18 -17.76 8.32 1.68
CA ALA A 18 -17.02 7.53 0.70
C ALA A 18 -16.14 8.41 -0.21
N ILE A 19 -16.70 9.50 -0.76
CA ILE A 19 -15.94 10.40 -1.63
C ILE A 19 -14.86 11.15 -0.87
N THR A 20 -15.13 11.55 0.37
CA THR A 20 -14.14 12.23 1.22
C THR A 20 -12.99 11.29 1.59
N SER A 21 -13.28 10.05 2.00
CA SER A 21 -12.27 9.04 2.29
C SER A 21 -11.41 8.70 1.08
N PHE A 22 -12.03 8.58 -0.11
CA PHE A 22 -11.30 8.40 -1.36
C PHE A 22 -10.32 9.57 -1.61
N TRP A 23 -10.75 10.80 -1.39
CA TRP A 23 -9.92 12.00 -1.62
C TRP A 23 -8.75 12.13 -0.65
N ILE A 24 -8.98 11.78 0.61
CA ILE A 24 -7.93 11.71 1.63
C ILE A 24 -6.92 10.61 1.26
N GLY A 25 -7.41 9.42 0.90
CA GLY A 25 -6.56 8.30 0.48
C GLY A 25 -5.72 8.65 -0.74
N LEU A 26 -6.31 9.33 -1.72
CA LEU A 26 -5.59 9.79 -2.91
C LEU A 26 -4.50 10.81 -2.58
N SER A 27 -4.78 11.78 -1.70
CA SER A 27 -3.78 12.75 -1.26
C SER A 27 -2.64 12.09 -0.48
N MET A 28 -2.95 11.06 0.31
CA MET A 28 -1.93 10.26 1.01
C MET A 28 -1.08 9.44 0.03
N TRP A 29 -1.68 8.90 -1.03
CA TRP A 29 -0.95 8.24 -2.10
C TRP A 29 0.02 9.19 -2.80
N MET A 30 -0.40 10.42 -3.11
CA MET A 30 0.47 11.45 -3.70
C MET A 30 1.70 11.73 -2.83
N ARG A 31 1.53 11.79 -1.51
CA ARG A 31 2.65 11.94 -0.57
C ARG A 31 3.65 10.79 -0.66
N VAL A 32 3.17 9.55 -0.54
CA VAL A 32 4.05 8.37 -0.54
C VAL A 32 4.78 8.24 -1.88
N ASP A 33 4.09 8.49 -3.00
CA ASP A 33 4.71 8.46 -4.32
C ASP A 33 5.71 9.62 -4.52
N ALA A 34 5.46 10.79 -3.93
CA ALA A 34 6.38 11.92 -3.97
C ALA A 34 7.65 11.64 -3.15
N ASP A 35 7.52 11.09 -1.95
CA ASP A 35 8.65 10.71 -1.10
C ASP A 35 9.55 9.68 -1.81
N LYS A 36 8.95 8.71 -2.52
CA LYS A 36 9.69 7.74 -3.36
C LYS A 36 10.50 8.38 -4.49
N ARG A 37 10.10 9.57 -4.93
CA ARG A 37 10.75 10.32 -6.02
C ARG A 37 11.64 11.46 -5.50
N GLY A 38 11.88 11.53 -4.19
CA GLY A 38 12.71 12.56 -3.56
C GLY A 38 12.09 13.95 -3.54
N LEU A 39 10.76 14.02 -3.63
CA LEU A 39 10.00 15.26 -3.53
C LEU A 39 9.48 15.46 -2.10
N PRO A 40 9.23 16.71 -1.67
CA PRO A 40 8.60 16.98 -0.37
C PRO A 40 7.15 16.48 -0.37
N GLY A 41 6.89 15.26 0.10
CA GLY A 41 5.57 14.64 0.04
C GLY A 41 4.47 15.40 0.78
N TYR A 42 4.80 16.10 1.88
CA TYR A 42 3.84 16.92 2.63
C TYR A 42 3.21 18.04 1.78
N LEU A 43 3.94 18.58 0.82
CA LEU A 43 3.46 19.62 -0.09
C LEU A 43 2.33 19.07 -0.96
N TRP A 44 2.48 17.83 -1.44
CA TRP A 44 1.53 17.18 -2.33
C TRP A 44 0.24 16.77 -1.63
N ILE A 45 0.27 16.54 -0.30
CA ILE A 45 -0.96 16.39 0.49
C ILE A 45 -1.76 17.69 0.42
N PHE A 46 -1.13 18.83 0.73
CA PHE A 46 -1.81 20.12 0.76
C PHE A 46 -2.35 20.50 -0.63
N VAL A 47 -1.54 20.31 -1.67
CA VAL A 47 -1.96 20.54 -3.06
C VAL A 47 -3.14 19.66 -3.43
N GLY A 48 -3.08 18.35 -3.16
CA GLY A 48 -4.16 17.40 -3.46
C GLY A 48 -5.45 17.69 -2.71
N LEU A 49 -5.38 18.04 -1.42
CA LEU A 49 -6.56 18.31 -0.60
C LEU A 49 -7.24 19.64 -0.96
N VAL A 50 -6.46 20.72 -1.15
CA VAL A 50 -6.99 22.08 -1.33
C VAL A 50 -7.50 22.31 -2.75
N THR A 51 -6.74 21.84 -3.74
CA THR A 51 -7.07 22.08 -5.15
C THR A 51 -7.82 20.90 -5.79
N GLY A 52 -7.90 19.78 -5.07
CA GLY A 52 -8.63 18.59 -5.51
C GLY A 52 -8.09 18.07 -6.85
N PRO A 53 -8.96 17.92 -7.88
CA PRO A 53 -8.56 17.28 -9.13
C PRO A 53 -7.44 18.03 -9.84
N VAL A 54 -7.42 19.37 -9.72
CA VAL A 54 -6.38 20.22 -10.33
C VAL A 54 -5.01 19.89 -9.74
N GLY A 55 -4.93 19.69 -8.43
CA GLY A 55 -3.69 19.33 -7.74
C GLY A 55 -3.19 17.95 -8.10
N LEU A 56 -4.12 17.00 -8.27
CA LEU A 56 -3.80 15.66 -8.77
C LEU A 56 -3.21 15.73 -10.19
N ILE A 57 -3.82 16.50 -11.09
CA ILE A 57 -3.33 16.66 -12.46
C ILE A 57 -1.94 17.30 -12.46
N ALA A 58 -1.77 18.39 -11.70
CA ALA A 58 -0.48 19.06 -11.55
C ALA A 58 0.60 18.09 -11.01
N TYR A 59 0.24 17.24 -10.06
CA TYR A 59 1.14 16.22 -9.53
C TYR A 59 1.55 15.19 -10.57
N ILE A 60 0.60 14.65 -11.33
CA ILE A 60 0.87 13.65 -12.36
C ILE A 60 1.83 14.21 -13.42
N ILE A 61 1.63 15.47 -13.84
CA ILE A 61 2.51 16.15 -14.80
C ILE A 61 3.91 16.33 -14.19
N PHE A 62 3.99 16.85 -12.97
CA PHE A 62 5.27 17.15 -12.33
C PHE A 62 6.10 15.89 -12.03
N ARG A 63 5.45 14.80 -11.59
CA ARG A 63 6.12 13.55 -11.27
C ARG A 63 6.56 12.78 -12.52
N GLY A 64 5.88 12.98 -13.66
CA GLY A 64 6.17 12.26 -14.91
C GLY A 64 7.62 12.39 -15.36
N ASN A 65 8.27 13.49 -14.98
CA ASN A 65 9.66 13.79 -15.33
C ASN A 65 10.68 13.29 -14.28
N ARG A 66 10.26 12.54 -13.25
CA ARG A 66 11.13 12.14 -12.12
C ARG A 66 11.07 10.64 -11.88
N PRO A 67 12.17 9.90 -12.07
CA PRO A 67 12.24 8.49 -11.74
C PRO A 67 12.15 8.28 -10.22
N VAL A 68 11.78 7.06 -9.81
CA VAL A 68 11.86 6.64 -8.41
C VAL A 68 13.33 6.61 -7.99
N LEU A 69 13.61 7.01 -6.75
CA LEU A 69 14.98 7.04 -6.25
C LEU A 69 15.60 5.63 -6.23
N PRO A 70 16.88 5.47 -6.63
CA PRO A 70 17.53 4.16 -6.70
C PRO A 70 17.64 3.48 -5.33
N VAL A 71 17.80 4.26 -4.25
CA VAL A 71 17.83 3.75 -2.87
C VAL A 71 16.52 3.04 -2.48
N VAL A 72 15.38 3.45 -3.04
CA VAL A 72 14.10 2.77 -2.80
C VAL A 72 14.13 1.40 -3.46
N HIS A 73 14.64 1.31 -4.69
CA HIS A 73 14.75 0.05 -5.41
C HIS A 73 15.66 -0.96 -4.70
N THR A 74 16.84 -0.52 -4.27
CA THR A 74 17.77 -1.37 -3.50
C THR A 74 17.17 -1.84 -2.17
N ARG A 75 16.39 -0.99 -1.47
CA ARG A 75 15.70 -1.41 -0.24
C ARG A 75 14.66 -2.49 -0.51
N ASP A 76 13.87 -2.33 -1.57
CA ASP A 76 12.84 -3.29 -1.95
C ASP A 76 13.46 -4.65 -2.32
N GLU A 77 14.61 -4.65 -3.01
CA GLU A 77 15.39 -5.86 -3.31
C GLU A 77 15.88 -6.56 -2.03
N LEU A 78 16.48 -5.81 -1.09
CA LEU A 78 16.97 -6.37 0.17
C LEU A 78 15.85 -6.94 1.04
N ILE A 79 14.68 -6.28 1.07
CA ILE A 79 13.50 -6.79 1.79
C ILE A 79 12.98 -8.07 1.14
N ALA A 80 12.94 -8.13 -0.19
CA ALA A 80 12.53 -9.32 -0.92
C ALA A 80 13.49 -10.50 -0.68
N GLU A 81 14.80 -10.24 -0.67
CA GLU A 81 15.82 -11.24 -0.37
C GLU A 81 15.72 -11.74 1.07
N ALA A 82 15.57 -10.84 2.04
CA ALA A 82 15.36 -11.19 3.44
C ALA A 82 14.10 -12.07 3.61
N HIS A 83 12.98 -11.69 2.97
CA HIS A 83 11.74 -12.47 3.00
C HIS A 83 11.91 -13.86 2.36
N LYS A 84 12.70 -13.98 1.28
CA LYS A 84 13.00 -15.26 0.64
C LYS A 84 13.86 -16.16 1.54
N SER A 85 14.83 -15.58 2.25
CA SER A 85 15.72 -16.31 3.16
C SER A 85 15.02 -16.80 4.44
N HIS A 86 13.90 -16.19 4.83
CA HIS A 86 13.08 -16.58 5.98
C HIS A 86 11.94 -17.56 5.66
N HIS A 87 11.85 -18.07 4.42
CA HIS A 87 10.97 -19.20 4.15
C HIS A 87 11.54 -20.45 4.83
N PRO A 88 10.81 -21.11 5.75
CA PRO A 88 11.28 -22.33 6.41
C PRO A 88 11.16 -23.50 5.42
N SER A 89 11.97 -23.50 4.35
CA SER A 89 12.10 -24.64 3.44
C SER A 89 12.94 -25.78 4.02
N ASP A 90 13.63 -25.51 5.14
CA ASP A 90 14.64 -26.44 5.68
C ASP A 90 14.16 -27.15 6.96
N PHE A 91 12.95 -26.84 7.46
CA PHE A 91 12.33 -27.66 8.50
C PHE A 91 11.69 -28.90 7.87
N THR A 92 12.52 -29.87 7.56
CA THR A 92 12.07 -31.26 7.40
C THR A 92 11.93 -31.79 8.83
N PRO A 93 10.72 -32.09 9.34
CA PRO A 93 10.63 -32.80 10.61
C PRO A 93 11.33 -34.15 10.39
N GLU A 94 12.46 -34.34 11.06
CA GLU A 94 13.15 -35.62 11.11
C GLU A 94 12.16 -36.61 11.72
N ASN A 95 11.61 -37.50 10.89
CA ASN A 95 10.66 -38.52 11.33
C ASN A 95 11.44 -39.52 12.20
N PRO A 96 11.20 -39.60 13.53
CA PRO A 96 12.00 -40.43 14.42
C PRO A 96 11.76 -41.95 14.23
N ASP A 97 10.96 -42.35 13.25
CA ASP A 97 10.45 -43.72 13.11
C ASP A 97 11.18 -44.57 12.02
N SER A 98 12.33 -44.14 11.51
CA SER A 98 13.10 -44.93 10.52
C SER A 98 14.29 -45.70 11.09
N THR A 99 14.41 -45.85 12.41
CA THR A 99 15.46 -46.66 13.07
C THR A 99 14.88 -47.79 13.89
N SER A 100 14.20 -48.76 13.26
CA SER A 100 13.97 -50.08 13.87
C SER A 100 13.48 -51.12 12.87
N GLU A 101 14.21 -51.41 11.79
CA GLU A 101 13.92 -52.63 11.01
C GLU A 101 15.10 -53.08 10.14
N THR A 102 16.28 -53.27 10.72
CA THR A 102 17.30 -54.14 10.11
C THR A 102 18.24 -54.67 11.18
N ASP A 103 17.77 -55.60 12.00
CA ASP A 103 18.63 -56.64 12.60
C ASP A 103 17.73 -57.73 13.20
N SER A 104 17.39 -58.70 12.37
CA SER A 104 16.91 -60.02 12.79
C SER A 104 17.45 -61.05 11.79
N GLN A 105 18.72 -61.38 11.95
CA GLN A 105 19.27 -62.69 11.57
C GLN A 105 19.61 -63.47 12.84
#